data_AF-A0A284VJ28-F1
#
_entry.id   AF-A0A284VJ28-F1
#
_cell.length_a   1.000
_cell.length_b   1.000
_cell.length_c   1.000
_cell.angle_alpha   90.00
_cell.angle_beta   90.00
_cell.angle_gamma   90.00
#
_symmetry.space_group_name_H-M   'P 1'
#
loop_
_entity.id
_entity.type
_entity.pdbx_description
1 polymer ?
#
loop_
_entity_poly.entity_id
_entity_poly.type
_entity_poly.pdbx_seq_one_letter_code
_entity_poly.pdbx_strand_id
1 'polypeptide(L)'
;MVAYEVGKQGLETCKKLFEKVFERVQLPFPNNKIQIFSDGNDDYTSTIPDYYAETCVDYGQLIKIKEGGKIVDKIKIIVYGNPCYSEIETTDIENMNSIFRERLGRLVRKTKCYSKKKPRLVDAVELYQFYWNFMDKLTKSETPAMIEGLEHHQWSWEEFFNCKLSILN
;
A
#
# COMPACT_ATOMS: atom_id res chain seq x y z
N MET A 1 3.46 4.16 -3.53
CA MET A 1 2.68 2.91 -3.37
C MET A 1 3.54 1.72 -3.81
N VAL A 2 3.89 0.83 -2.89
CA VAL A 2 4.84 -0.27 -3.16
C VAL A 2 4.13 -1.51 -3.73
N ALA A 3 3.01 -1.92 -3.13
CA ALA A 3 2.29 -3.13 -3.52
C ALA A 3 0.77 -3.01 -3.31
N TYR A 4 0.02 -3.89 -3.99
CA TYR A 4 -1.40 -4.13 -3.75
C TYR A 4 -1.77 -5.56 -4.14
N GLU A 5 -2.94 -6.00 -3.66
CA GLU A 5 -3.61 -7.18 -4.17
C GLU A 5 -5.10 -6.89 -4.44
N VAL A 6 -5.61 -7.38 -5.58
CA VAL A 6 -7.03 -7.26 -5.92
C VAL A 6 -7.74 -8.55 -5.58
N GLY A 7 -8.68 -8.50 -4.64
CA GLY A 7 -9.49 -9.66 -4.29
C GLY A 7 -10.44 -9.40 -3.14
N LYS A 8 -11.11 -10.46 -2.69
CA LYS A 8 -11.87 -10.41 -1.44
C LYS A 8 -10.87 -10.32 -0.29
N GLN A 9 -11.01 -9.31 0.56
CA GLN A 9 -10.19 -9.17 1.76
C GLN A 9 -10.28 -10.43 2.62
N GLY A 10 -9.13 -10.98 2.96
CA GLY A 10 -8.95 -12.20 3.72
C GLY A 10 -7.49 -12.69 3.63
N LEU A 11 -7.17 -13.73 4.41
CA LEU A 11 -5.83 -14.29 4.54
C LEU A 11 -5.10 -14.52 3.20
N GLU A 12 -5.77 -15.13 2.21
CA GLU A 12 -5.17 -15.41 0.89
C GLU A 12 -4.70 -14.14 0.16
N THR A 13 -5.51 -13.07 0.21
CA THR A 13 -5.12 -11.78 -0.39
C THR A 13 -4.07 -11.05 0.44
N CYS A 14 -4.08 -11.25 1.76
CA CYS A 14 -3.05 -10.72 2.66
C CYS A 14 -1.69 -11.32 2.33
N LYS A 15 -1.61 -12.66 2.17
CA LYS A 15 -0.38 -13.36 1.78
C LYS A 15 0.18 -12.86 0.47
N LYS A 16 -0.63 -12.76 -0.58
CA LYS A 16 -0.21 -12.20 -1.89
C LYS A 16 0.24 -10.75 -1.82
N LEU A 17 -0.38 -9.93 -0.95
CA LEU A 17 0.08 -8.58 -0.72
C LEU A 17 1.49 -8.59 -0.10
N PHE A 18 1.68 -9.38 0.96
CA PHE A 18 2.96 -9.45 1.67
C PHE A 18 4.08 -10.08 0.85
N GLU A 19 3.77 -11.07 0.01
CA GLU A 19 4.70 -11.61 -0.99
C GLU A 19 5.26 -10.49 -1.88
N LYS A 20 4.38 -9.67 -2.46
CA LYS A 20 4.80 -8.53 -3.28
C LYS A 20 5.55 -7.46 -2.50
N VAL A 21 5.19 -7.22 -1.22
CA VAL A 21 5.94 -6.29 -0.38
C VAL A 21 7.35 -6.84 -0.16
N PHE A 22 7.47 -8.09 0.25
CA PHE A 22 8.73 -8.78 0.52
C PHE A 22 9.67 -8.78 -0.70
N GLU A 23 9.13 -8.97 -1.90
CA GLU A 23 9.92 -8.92 -3.15
C GLU A 23 10.42 -7.52 -3.53
N ARG A 24 9.79 -6.45 -3.02
CA ARG A 24 9.99 -5.08 -3.51
C ARG A 24 10.67 -4.15 -2.51
N VAL A 25 10.55 -4.42 -1.21
CA VAL A 25 11.18 -3.61 -0.17
C VAL A 25 12.57 -4.14 0.14
N GLN A 26 13.44 -3.27 0.63
CA GLN A 26 14.72 -3.70 1.19
C GLN A 26 14.46 -4.66 2.36
N LEU A 27 15.17 -5.80 2.36
CA LEU A 27 15.05 -6.78 3.44
C LEU A 27 15.48 -6.16 4.78
N PRO A 28 14.65 -6.26 5.84
CA PRO A 28 14.99 -5.72 7.14
C PRO A 28 15.98 -6.60 7.90
N PHE A 29 16.72 -5.98 8.80
CA PHE A 29 17.67 -6.64 9.70
C PHE A 29 17.37 -6.26 11.15
N PRO A 30 17.86 -6.99 12.16
CA PRO A 30 17.58 -6.67 13.56
C PRO A 30 17.97 -5.24 13.98
N ASN A 31 18.99 -4.66 13.33
CA ASN A 31 19.46 -3.30 13.57
C ASN A 31 18.81 -2.24 12.65
N ASN A 32 18.03 -2.68 11.66
CA ASN A 32 17.30 -1.82 10.73
C ASN A 32 15.98 -2.51 10.37
N LYS A 33 15.02 -2.40 11.29
CA LYS A 33 13.76 -3.11 11.22
C LYS A 33 12.77 -2.41 10.30
N ILE A 34 11.91 -3.19 9.65
CA ILE A 34 10.76 -2.63 8.94
C ILE A 34 9.67 -2.23 9.95
N GLN A 35 9.11 -1.03 9.77
CA GLN A 35 7.96 -0.55 10.53
C GLN A 35 6.68 -0.84 9.75
N ILE A 36 5.71 -1.49 10.38
CA ILE A 36 4.42 -1.80 9.78
C ILE A 36 3.32 -1.30 10.71
N PHE A 37 2.36 -0.55 10.17
CA PHE A 37 1.18 -0.09 10.89
C PHE A 37 -0.08 -0.40 10.08
N SER A 38 -1.09 -0.98 10.74
CA SER A 38 -2.35 -1.34 10.08
C SER A 38 -3.57 -1.06 10.95
N ASP A 39 -4.74 -1.34 10.40
CA ASP A 39 -5.95 -1.50 11.20
C ASP A 39 -5.91 -2.81 12.01
N GLY A 40 -6.95 -3.04 12.81
CA GLY A 40 -7.10 -4.23 13.65
C GLY A 40 -7.47 -5.52 12.90
N ASN A 41 -7.01 -5.73 11.67
CA ASN A 41 -7.25 -6.99 10.97
C ASN A 41 -6.19 -8.04 11.37
N ASP A 42 -6.65 -9.15 11.94
CA ASP A 42 -5.82 -10.25 12.43
C ASP A 42 -5.09 -11.04 11.33
N ASP A 43 -5.55 -10.96 10.08
CA ASP A 43 -4.87 -11.60 8.94
C ASP A 43 -3.40 -11.11 8.84
N TYR A 44 -3.13 -9.85 9.16
CA TYR A 44 -1.78 -9.27 9.14
C TYR A 44 -0.88 -9.88 10.21
N THR A 45 -1.41 -10.06 11.42
CA THR A 45 -0.71 -10.70 12.54
C THR A 45 -0.26 -12.11 12.14
N SER A 46 -1.13 -12.90 11.52
CA SER A 46 -0.72 -14.25 11.07
C SER A 46 0.18 -14.26 9.83
N THR A 47 0.15 -13.23 8.98
CA THR A 47 0.87 -13.23 7.69
C THR A 47 2.28 -12.67 7.79
N ILE A 48 2.52 -11.62 8.59
CA ILE A 48 3.82 -10.96 8.70
C ILE A 48 4.96 -11.95 9.04
N PRO A 49 4.79 -12.88 10.01
CA PRO A 49 5.83 -13.86 10.36
C PRO A 49 6.20 -14.86 9.26
N ASP A 50 5.32 -15.07 8.26
CA ASP A 50 5.62 -15.94 7.11
C ASP A 50 6.69 -15.31 6.20
N TYR A 51 6.90 -13.99 6.25
CA TYR A 51 7.80 -13.25 5.36
C TYR A 51 8.98 -12.59 6.08
N TYR A 52 8.79 -12.17 7.33
CA TYR A 52 9.83 -11.48 8.09
C TYR A 52 10.02 -12.13 9.46
N ALA A 53 11.28 -12.29 9.86
CA ALA A 53 11.60 -12.71 11.22
C ALA A 53 11.10 -11.67 12.23
N GLU A 54 10.54 -12.11 13.36
CA GLU A 54 10.02 -11.22 14.41
C GLU A 54 11.08 -10.22 14.93
N THR A 55 12.36 -10.60 14.90
CA THR A 55 13.47 -9.72 15.29
C THR A 55 13.73 -8.58 14.30
N CYS A 56 13.21 -8.66 13.08
CA CYS A 56 13.40 -7.68 12.01
C CYS A 56 12.18 -6.78 11.78
N VAL A 57 11.09 -6.94 12.55
CA VAL A 57 9.84 -6.19 12.36
C VAL A 57 9.44 -5.49 13.64
N ASP A 58 8.98 -4.26 13.52
CA ASP A 58 8.14 -3.62 14.52
C ASP A 58 6.75 -3.40 13.92
N TYR A 59 5.72 -3.96 14.57
CA TYR A 59 4.35 -3.96 14.05
C TYR A 59 3.36 -3.47 15.11
N GLY A 60 2.55 -2.49 14.71
CA GLY A 60 1.48 -1.94 15.53
C GLY A 60 0.14 -1.88 14.79
N GLN A 61 -0.95 -1.96 15.54
CA GLN A 61 -2.31 -1.84 15.04
C GLN A 61 -3.02 -0.64 15.68
N LEU A 62 -3.80 0.07 14.88
CA LEU A 62 -4.74 1.10 15.36
C LEU A 62 -6.18 0.60 15.17
N ILE A 63 -6.86 0.35 16.28
CA ILE A 63 -8.26 -0.07 16.31
C ILE A 63 -9.13 1.13 16.66
N LYS A 64 -10.09 1.47 15.79
CA LYS A 64 -11.04 2.56 16.04
C LYS A 64 -12.29 2.03 16.74
N ILE A 65 -12.60 2.54 17.91
CA ILE A 65 -13.85 2.24 18.62
C ILE A 65 -14.96 3.11 18.04
N LYS A 66 -16.07 2.48 17.67
CA LYS A 66 -17.22 3.17 17.09
C LYS A 66 -18.48 2.93 17.91
N GLU A 67 -19.19 4.02 18.21
CA GLU A 67 -20.52 4.00 18.83
C GLU A 67 -21.49 4.81 17.97
N GLY A 68 -22.65 4.24 17.64
CA GLY A 68 -23.64 4.90 16.78
C GLY A 68 -23.09 5.34 15.42
N GLY A 69 -22.08 4.64 14.88
CA GLY A 69 -21.42 4.97 13.61
C GLY A 69 -20.39 6.09 13.68
N LYS A 70 -20.16 6.70 14.86
CA LYS A 70 -19.12 7.70 15.09
C LYS A 70 -17.91 7.06 15.75
N ILE A 71 -16.72 7.53 15.39
CA ILE A 71 -15.49 7.14 16.10
C ILE A 71 -15.48 7.89 17.43
N VAL A 72 -15.48 7.14 18.53
CA VAL A 72 -15.46 7.69 19.90
C VAL A 72 -14.09 7.58 20.54
N ASP A 73 -13.29 6.61 20.11
CA ASP A 73 -11.96 6.37 20.67
C ASP A 73 -11.06 5.59 19.69
N LYS A 74 -9.77 5.48 20.01
CA LYS A 74 -8.77 4.71 19.27
C LYS A 74 -7.86 3.96 20.24
N ILE A 75 -7.70 2.66 20.02
CA ILE A 75 -6.77 1.80 20.75
C ILE A 75 -5.57 1.53 19.85
N LYS A 76 -4.36 1.78 20.35
CA LYS A 76 -3.12 1.35 19.69
C LYS A 76 -2.58 0.11 20.40
N ILE A 77 -2.26 -0.91 19.62
CA ILE A 77 -1.70 -2.17 20.10
C ILE A 77 -0.34 -2.38 19.46
N ILE A 78 0.66 -2.72 20.28
CA ILE A 78 1.94 -3.24 19.79
C ILE A 78 1.79 -4.75 19.67
N VAL A 79 2.02 -5.28 18.48
CA VAL A 79 1.87 -6.71 18.18
C VAL A 79 3.24 -7.38 18.14
N TYR A 80 4.21 -6.78 17.42
CA TYR A 80 5.59 -7.27 17.34
C TYR A 80 6.59 -6.15 17.64
N GLY A 81 7.74 -6.54 18.19
CA GLY A 81 8.88 -5.64 18.36
C GLY A 81 8.62 -4.51 19.33
N ASN A 82 9.19 -3.34 19.03
CA ASN A 82 9.09 -2.14 19.87
C ASN A 82 8.92 -0.87 19.01
N PRO A 83 7.84 -0.77 18.21
CA PRO A 83 7.57 0.42 17.41
C PRO A 83 7.32 1.63 18.31
N CYS A 84 7.60 2.83 17.78
CA CYS A 84 7.26 4.06 18.45
C CYS A 84 5.73 4.20 18.58
N TYR A 85 5.21 4.19 19.81
CA TYR A 85 3.76 4.19 20.06
C TYR A 85 3.04 5.39 19.43
N SER A 86 3.70 6.56 19.32
CA SER A 86 3.11 7.73 18.68
C SER A 86 2.91 7.55 17.17
N GLU A 87 3.75 6.76 16.51
CA GLU A 87 3.73 6.53 15.06
C GLU A 87 2.70 5.49 14.63
N ILE A 88 2.13 4.70 15.55
CA ILE A 88 1.08 3.74 15.24
C ILE A 88 -0.19 4.49 14.81
N GLU A 89 -0.39 4.65 13.50
CA GLU A 89 -1.55 5.29 12.90
C GLU A 89 -1.94 4.71 11.55
N THR A 90 -3.15 5.05 11.09
CA THR A 90 -3.69 4.61 9.78
C THR A 90 -3.98 5.77 8.85
N THR A 91 -3.52 6.98 9.18
CA THR A 91 -3.83 8.21 8.43
C THR A 91 -3.39 8.11 6.97
N ASP A 92 -2.18 7.60 6.73
CA ASP A 92 -1.63 7.49 5.37
C ASP A 92 -2.41 6.53 4.49
N ILE A 93 -2.73 5.35 5.00
CA ILE A 93 -3.50 4.35 4.23
C ILE A 93 -4.96 4.79 4.03
N GLU A 94 -5.53 5.51 4.99
CA GLU A 94 -6.88 6.09 4.85
C GLU A 94 -6.92 7.21 3.83
N ASN A 95 -5.92 8.09 3.83
CA ASN A 95 -5.75 9.12 2.82
C ASN A 95 -5.57 8.48 1.44
N MET A 96 -4.68 7.49 1.32
CA MET A 96 -4.48 6.74 0.07
C MET A 96 -5.78 6.10 -0.43
N ASN A 97 -6.58 5.49 0.46
CA ASN A 97 -7.88 4.92 0.11
C ASN A 97 -8.87 5.98 -0.39
N SER A 98 -8.80 7.20 0.14
CA SER A 98 -9.61 8.33 -0.34
C SER A 98 -9.20 8.73 -1.75
N ILE A 99 -7.90 8.96 -1.97
CA ILE A 99 -7.34 9.31 -3.28
C ILE A 99 -7.66 8.22 -4.32
N PHE A 100 -7.49 6.95 -3.95
CA PHE A 100 -7.82 5.82 -4.81
C PHE A 100 -9.27 5.85 -5.30
N ARG A 101 -10.22 6.14 -4.41
CA ARG A 101 -11.65 6.21 -4.78
C ARG A 101 -11.95 7.41 -5.66
N GLU A 102 -11.27 8.54 -5.43
CA GLU A 102 -11.43 9.73 -6.27
C GLU A 102 -10.89 9.49 -7.69
N ARG A 103 -9.69 8.92 -7.80
CA ARG A 103 -8.98 8.73 -9.06
C ARG A 103 -9.46 7.50 -9.84
N LEU A 104 -9.93 6.47 -9.16
CA LEU A 104 -10.45 5.24 -9.76
C LEU A 104 -11.95 5.09 -9.48
N GLY A 105 -12.78 5.70 -10.34
CA GLY A 105 -14.24 5.61 -10.25
C GLY A 105 -14.79 4.16 -10.24
N ARG A 106 -13.99 3.19 -10.70
CA ARG A 106 -14.25 1.74 -10.65
C ARG A 106 -14.42 1.20 -9.22
N LEU A 107 -13.85 1.90 -8.22
CA LEU A 107 -13.87 1.51 -6.81
C LEU A 107 -15.01 2.14 -6.00
N VAL A 108 -15.77 3.08 -6.59
CA VAL A 108 -16.77 3.88 -5.86
C VAL A 108 -18.17 3.31 -5.98
N ARG A 109 -18.60 2.92 -7.18
CA ARG A 109 -20.01 2.54 -7.44
C ARG A 109 -20.12 1.10 -7.92
N LYS A 110 -20.92 0.30 -7.21
CA LYS A 110 -21.19 -1.11 -7.57
C LYS A 110 -21.91 -1.26 -8.92
N THR A 111 -22.65 -0.24 -9.35
CA THR A 111 -23.50 -0.32 -10.56
C THR A 111 -22.99 0.54 -11.72
N LYS A 112 -22.03 1.43 -11.51
CA LYS A 112 -21.51 2.37 -12.52
C LYS A 112 -19.99 2.36 -12.52
N CYS A 113 -19.38 2.26 -13.70
CA CYS A 113 -17.93 2.26 -13.89
C CYS A 113 -17.18 1.05 -13.26
N TYR A 114 -17.85 0.02 -12.74
CA TYR A 114 -17.16 -1.16 -12.19
C TYR A 114 -16.53 -2.02 -13.29
N SER A 115 -15.42 -2.68 -12.96
CA SER A 115 -14.78 -3.64 -13.86
C SER A 115 -15.54 -4.97 -13.86
N LYS A 116 -16.07 -5.38 -15.02
CA LYS A 116 -16.77 -6.67 -15.19
C LYS A 116 -15.85 -7.89 -15.09
N LYS A 117 -14.55 -7.71 -15.31
CA LYS A 117 -13.53 -8.76 -15.24
C LYS A 117 -12.43 -8.32 -14.29
N LYS A 118 -11.98 -9.21 -13.39
CA LYS A 118 -10.88 -8.95 -12.45
C LYS A 118 -9.63 -8.39 -13.14
N PRO A 119 -9.14 -8.94 -14.27
CA PRO A 119 -7.98 -8.39 -14.97
C PRO A 119 -8.13 -6.90 -15.31
N ARG A 120 -9.32 -6.44 -15.71
CA ARG A 120 -9.55 -5.02 -16.02
C ARG A 120 -9.49 -4.09 -14.81
N LEU A 121 -9.70 -4.62 -13.61
CA LEU A 121 -9.44 -3.86 -12.38
C LEU A 121 -7.95 -3.82 -12.08
N VAL A 122 -7.25 -4.94 -12.27
CA VAL A 122 -5.80 -5.03 -12.12
C VAL A 122 -5.11 -4.04 -13.07
N ASP A 123 -5.38 -4.09 -14.38
CA ASP A 123 -4.82 -3.16 -15.38
C ASP A 123 -4.99 -1.68 -14.95
N ALA A 124 -6.16 -1.33 -14.40
CA ALA A 124 -6.45 0.04 -13.97
C ALA A 124 -5.68 0.45 -12.71
N VAL A 125 -5.48 -0.48 -11.77
CA VAL A 125 -4.68 -0.24 -10.56
C VAL A 125 -3.19 -0.17 -10.92
N GLU A 126 -2.69 -0.99 -11.84
CA GLU A 126 -1.30 -0.95 -12.33
C GLU A 126 -1.00 0.39 -12.98
N LEU A 127 -1.87 0.84 -13.89
CA LEU A 127 -1.74 2.14 -14.53
C LEU A 127 -1.74 3.28 -13.50
N TYR A 128 -2.62 3.20 -12.51
CA TYR A 128 -2.67 4.18 -11.42
C TYR A 128 -1.41 4.14 -10.54
N GLN A 129 -0.90 2.95 -10.22
CA GLN A 129 0.32 2.80 -9.43
C GLN A 129 1.50 3.44 -10.15
N PHE A 130 1.63 3.24 -11.47
CA PHE A 130 2.66 3.90 -12.27
C PHE A 130 2.49 5.42 -12.23
N TYR A 131 1.29 5.92 -12.53
CA TYR A 131 0.98 7.35 -12.49
C TYR A 131 1.34 7.96 -11.12
N TRP A 132 0.88 7.35 -10.03
CA TRP A 132 1.12 7.84 -8.67
C TRP A 132 2.61 7.86 -8.31
N ASN A 133 3.37 6.82 -8.68
CA ASN A 133 4.77 6.71 -8.29
C ASN A 133 5.70 7.55 -9.16
N PHE A 134 5.43 7.65 -10.46
CA PHE A 134 6.39 8.19 -11.45
C PHE A 134 5.96 9.52 -12.07
N MET A 135 4.67 9.86 -12.04
CA MET A 135 4.14 11.07 -12.68
C MET A 135 3.53 12.07 -11.69
N ASP A 136 2.87 11.62 -10.63
CA ASP A 136 2.24 12.51 -9.65
C ASP A 136 3.27 12.96 -8.60
N LYS A 137 3.35 14.27 -8.37
CA LYS A 137 4.30 14.83 -7.40
C LYS A 137 3.73 14.69 -6.00
N LEU A 138 4.49 14.03 -5.12
CA LEU A 138 4.14 13.94 -3.70
C LEU A 138 4.58 15.20 -2.95
N THR A 139 5.70 15.80 -3.36
CA THR A 139 6.19 17.08 -2.83
C THR A 139 5.98 18.20 -3.85
N LYS A 140 6.53 19.39 -3.60
CA LYS A 140 6.48 20.49 -4.57
C LYS A 140 7.20 20.16 -5.88
N SER A 141 8.21 19.30 -5.84
CA SER A 141 9.13 19.05 -6.95
C SER A 141 9.21 17.58 -7.37
N GLU A 142 9.02 16.65 -6.44
CA GLU A 142 9.44 15.26 -6.62
C GLU A 142 8.26 14.28 -6.58
N THR A 143 8.36 13.24 -7.40
CA THR A 143 7.47 12.08 -7.39
C THR A 143 7.98 11.05 -6.36
N PRO A 144 7.14 10.10 -5.91
CA PRO A 144 7.61 9.03 -5.03
C PRO A 144 8.83 8.27 -5.56
N ALA A 145 8.90 7.98 -6.86
CA ALA A 145 10.04 7.30 -7.47
C ALA A 145 11.33 8.14 -7.39
N MET A 146 11.23 9.47 -7.50
CA MET A 146 12.37 10.37 -7.34
C MET A 146 12.87 10.42 -5.89
N ILE A 147 11.95 10.44 -4.92
CA ILE A 147 12.30 10.44 -3.48
C ILE A 147 13.07 9.16 -3.10
N GLU A 148 12.66 8.02 -3.65
CA GLU A 148 13.33 6.73 -3.46
C GLU A 148 14.56 6.53 -4.35
N GLY A 149 14.92 7.52 -5.18
CA GLY A 149 16.08 7.46 -6.08
C GLY A 149 15.96 6.43 -7.22
N LEU A 150 14.75 5.94 -7.51
CA LEU A 150 14.49 5.02 -8.62
C LEU A 150 14.52 5.72 -9.98
N GLU A 151 14.23 7.02 -10.00
CA GLU A 151 14.25 7.87 -11.19
C GLU A 151 14.80 9.26 -10.86
N HIS A 152 15.28 9.98 -11.88
CA HIS A 152 15.84 11.32 -11.72
C HIS A 152 14.96 12.44 -12.27
N HIS A 153 13.86 12.08 -12.93
CA HIS A 153 12.89 13.03 -13.50
C HIS A 153 11.46 12.55 -13.30
N GLN A 154 10.53 13.48 -13.45
CA GLN A 154 9.10 13.19 -13.50
C GLN A 154 8.76 12.63 -14.88
N TRP A 155 8.10 11.47 -14.91
CA TRP A 155 7.63 10.87 -16.16
C TRP A 155 6.49 11.67 -16.78
N SER A 156 6.47 11.71 -18.10
CA SER A 156 5.35 12.25 -18.87
C SER A 156 4.49 11.13 -19.48
N TRP A 157 3.26 11.46 -19.87
CA TRP A 157 2.43 10.53 -20.63
C TRP A 157 3.05 10.15 -21.97
N GLU A 158 3.71 11.11 -22.64
CA GLU A 158 4.40 10.85 -23.91
C GLU A 158 5.52 9.82 -23.72
N GLU A 159 6.33 9.97 -22.69
CA GLU A 159 7.38 9.01 -22.35
C GLU A 159 6.80 7.63 -22.03
N PHE A 160 5.76 7.57 -21.19
CA PHE A 160 5.12 6.30 -20.82
C PHE A 160 4.56 5.54 -22.03
N PHE A 161 3.89 6.23 -22.96
CA PHE A 161 3.32 5.57 -24.14
C PHE A 161 4.35 5.19 -25.20
N ASN A 162 5.50 5.88 -25.25
CA ASN A 162 6.53 5.65 -26.26
C ASN A 162 7.76 4.90 -25.72
N CYS A 163 7.81 4.61 -24.42
CA CYS A 163 8.90 3.85 -23.81
C CYS A 163 8.96 2.44 -24.42
N LYS A 164 10.15 2.05 -24.88
CA LYS A 164 10.39 0.72 -25.42
C LYS A 164 10.61 -0.26 -24.27
N LEU A 165 9.73 -1.24 -24.16
CA LEU A 165 9.89 -2.32 -23.19
C LEU A 165 11.07 -3.21 -23.62
N SER A 166 12.08 -3.34 -22.75
CA SER A 166 13.27 -4.17 -22.98
C SER A 166 12.95 -5.67 -23.07
N ILE A 167 11.78 -6.11 -22.58
CA ILE A 167 11.32 -7.50 -22.54
C ILE A 167 10.86 -8.01 -23.92
N LEU A 168 10.81 -7.13 -24.92
CA LEU A 168 10.44 -7.47 -26.30
C LEU A 168 11.64 -7.48 -27.27
N ASN A 169 12.88 -7.42 -26.75
CA ASN A 169 14.12 -7.60 -27.52
C ASN A 169 14.80 -8.92 -27.17
#